data_AF-A0A1F6R9G3-F1
#
_entry.id   AF-A0A1F6R9G3-F1
#
_cell.length_a   1.000
_cell.length_b   1.000
_cell.length_c   1.000
_cell.angle_alpha   90.00
_cell.angle_beta   90.00
_cell.angle_gamma   90.00
#
_symmetry.space_group_name_H-M   'P 1'
#
loop_
_entity.id
_entity.type
_entity.pdbx_description
1 polymer ?
#
loop_
_entity_poly.entity_id
_entity_poly.type
_entity_poly.pdbx_seq_one_letter_code
_entity_poly.pdbx_strand_id
1 'polypeptide(L)'
;MDTLIKEIPEELRQKRGWKVELNGEAVENVFHLKIFNPKFGEVNYGMTPGGYDGWSFHGIGGGGVVTVPFSIIDGELYVGLVKQLRQNQGGEAWNVPRGFLNPNESHFKAAMREYEEEVRYLSPDRRVKPLEGENCNPNSAFFETAGKGEGVKYYSIEILPIQLELDPEQNAFKFKSGLLDPATKQAELILKCRFFAWRKSVQVADMFTVAAVGRLLAAQLVRF
;
A
#
# COMPACT_ATOMS: atom_id res chain seq x y z
N MET A 1 -7.61 -18.37 -9.32
CA MET A 1 -6.35 -17.75 -9.76
C MET A 1 -5.26 -18.76 -9.50
N ASP A 2 -4.37 -18.97 -10.47
CA ASP A 2 -3.27 -19.91 -10.28
C ASP A 2 -2.15 -19.20 -9.52
N THR A 3 -1.86 -19.70 -8.32
CA THR A 3 -0.76 -19.24 -7.48
C THR A 3 0.56 -19.78 -8.00
N LEU A 4 1.67 -19.12 -7.66
CA LEU A 4 3.01 -19.52 -8.06
C LEU A 4 3.46 -20.79 -7.34
N ILE A 5 2.97 -21.00 -6.12
CA ILE A 5 3.21 -22.20 -5.34
C ILE A 5 2.58 -23.41 -6.00
N LYS A 6 3.37 -24.48 -6.17
CA LYS A 6 2.95 -25.78 -6.70
C LYS A 6 3.08 -26.87 -5.63
N GLU A 7 2.58 -28.06 -5.93
CA GLU A 7 2.78 -29.22 -5.07
C GLU A 7 4.26 -29.58 -4.99
N ILE A 8 4.70 -30.01 -3.80
CA ILE A 8 6.06 -30.52 -3.58
C ILE A 8 6.18 -31.92 -4.21
N PRO A 9 7.14 -32.14 -5.14
CA PRO A 9 7.38 -33.45 -5.75
C PRO A 9 7.70 -34.53 -4.71
N GLU A 10 7.30 -35.77 -5.01
CA GLU A 10 7.47 -36.93 -4.12
C GLU A 10 8.89 -37.09 -3.61
N GLU A 11 9.85 -37.03 -4.53
CA GLU A 11 11.27 -37.23 -4.29
C GLU A 11 11.91 -36.13 -3.40
N LEU A 12 11.23 -35.01 -3.20
CA LEU A 12 11.68 -33.89 -2.37
C LEU A 12 10.98 -33.82 -1.01
N ARG A 13 9.97 -34.65 -0.75
CA ARG A 13 9.17 -34.59 0.50
C ARG A 13 9.98 -34.78 1.77
N GLN A 14 11.00 -35.63 1.72
CA GLN A 14 11.88 -35.90 2.87
C GLN A 14 12.84 -34.75 3.19
N LYS A 15 12.98 -33.76 2.28
CA LYS A 15 13.88 -32.62 2.44
C LYS A 15 13.18 -31.35 2.94
N ARG A 16 11.89 -31.43 3.26
CA ARG A 16 11.10 -30.27 3.72
C ARG A 16 11.66 -29.71 5.02
N GLY A 17 11.76 -28.38 5.09
CA GLY A 17 12.08 -27.67 6.32
C GLY A 17 10.84 -27.36 7.16
N TRP A 18 9.66 -27.23 6.53
CA TRP A 18 8.43 -26.84 7.21
C TRP A 18 7.63 -28.04 7.75
N LYS A 19 7.05 -27.87 8.94
CA LYS A 19 6.06 -28.78 9.53
C LYS A 19 4.69 -28.11 9.53
N VAL A 20 3.65 -28.88 9.29
CA VAL A 20 2.26 -28.38 9.33
C VAL A 20 1.59 -28.97 10.55
N GLU A 21 1.01 -28.12 11.37
CA GLU A 21 0.21 -28.52 12.52
C GLU A 21 -1.21 -27.97 12.37
N LEU A 22 -2.21 -28.79 12.63
CA LEU A 22 -3.63 -28.41 12.67
C LEU A 22 -4.15 -28.65 14.08
N ASN A 23 -4.56 -27.58 14.76
CA ASN A 23 -5.00 -27.61 16.17
C ASN A 23 -3.96 -28.22 17.13
N GLY A 24 -2.67 -28.02 16.85
CA GLY A 24 -1.56 -28.55 17.64
C GLY A 24 -1.17 -29.99 17.31
N GLU A 25 -1.84 -30.64 16.36
CA GLU A 25 -1.49 -31.98 15.89
C GLU A 25 -0.73 -31.89 14.56
N ALA A 26 0.40 -32.59 14.47
CA ALA A 26 1.18 -32.64 13.25
C ALA A 26 0.40 -33.34 12.11
N VAL A 27 0.32 -32.68 10.97
CA VAL A 27 -0.23 -33.24 9.73
C VAL A 27 0.94 -33.71 8.87
N GLU A 28 1.06 -35.02 8.76
CA GLU A 28 2.07 -35.65 7.91
C GLU A 28 1.67 -35.56 6.42
N ASN A 29 2.66 -35.71 5.53
CA ASN A 29 2.44 -35.82 4.08
C ASN A 29 1.71 -34.61 3.43
N VAL A 30 2.00 -33.38 3.89
CA VAL A 30 1.46 -32.17 3.26
C VAL A 30 2.30 -31.75 2.06
N PHE A 31 1.73 -31.78 0.85
CA PHE A 31 2.45 -31.39 -0.38
C PHE A 31 2.08 -29.99 -0.85
N HIS A 32 0.92 -29.53 -0.42
CA HIS A 32 0.39 -28.21 -0.71
C HIS A 32 -0.66 -27.89 0.35
N LEU A 33 -0.62 -26.68 0.88
CA LEU A 33 -1.64 -26.17 1.78
C LEU A 33 -2.12 -24.81 1.30
N LYS A 34 -3.44 -24.60 1.37
CA LYS A 34 -4.11 -23.36 1.01
C LYS A 34 -5.02 -22.90 2.13
N ILE A 35 -4.87 -21.65 2.54
CA ILE A 35 -5.81 -20.97 3.43
C ILE A 35 -6.34 -19.76 2.67
N PHE A 36 -7.65 -19.76 2.41
CA PHE A 36 -8.28 -18.79 1.54
C PHE A 36 -9.35 -17.98 2.27
N ASN A 37 -9.36 -16.68 2.01
CA ASN A 37 -10.44 -15.78 2.39
C ASN A 37 -10.86 -14.92 1.18
N PRO A 38 -12.12 -15.00 0.74
CA PRO A 38 -12.61 -14.31 -0.46
C PRO A 38 -12.64 -12.78 -0.36
N LYS A 39 -12.33 -12.20 0.80
CA LYS A 39 -12.22 -10.75 1.00
C LYS A 39 -10.78 -10.28 1.23
N PHE A 40 -9.83 -11.21 1.36
CA PHE A 40 -8.47 -10.87 1.80
C PHE A 40 -7.41 -11.43 0.85
N GLY A 41 -7.48 -12.72 0.52
CA GLY A 41 -6.48 -13.37 -0.32
C GLY A 41 -6.28 -14.84 0.03
N GLU A 42 -5.21 -15.40 -0.50
CA GLU A 42 -4.86 -16.81 -0.40
C GLU A 42 -3.43 -16.95 0.14
N VAL A 43 -3.27 -17.65 1.26
CA VAL A 43 -1.97 -18.12 1.76
C VAL A 43 -1.73 -19.51 1.19
N ASN A 44 -0.56 -19.72 0.60
CA ASN A 44 -0.16 -20.98 -0.01
C ASN A 44 1.13 -21.48 0.63
N TYR A 45 1.26 -22.79 0.79
CA TYR A 45 2.50 -23.48 1.14
C TYR A 45 2.76 -24.59 0.13
N GLY A 46 3.98 -24.70 -0.37
CA GLY A 46 4.37 -25.75 -1.29
C GLY A 46 5.72 -25.46 -1.93
N MET A 47 5.90 -25.93 -3.16
CA MET A 47 7.11 -25.67 -3.96
C MET A 47 7.07 -24.28 -4.57
N THR A 48 8.03 -23.44 -4.21
CA THR A 48 8.26 -22.14 -4.84
C THR A 48 8.83 -22.29 -6.25
N PRO A 49 8.69 -21.27 -7.14
CA PRO A 49 9.36 -21.29 -8.45
C PRO A 49 10.88 -21.45 -8.39
N GLY A 50 11.51 -21.10 -7.27
CA GLY A 50 12.95 -21.27 -7.03
C GLY A 50 13.36 -22.67 -6.58
N GLY A 51 12.42 -23.60 -6.41
CA GLY A 51 12.72 -24.98 -5.99
C GLY A 51 12.84 -25.18 -4.46
N TYR A 52 12.42 -24.21 -3.66
CA TYR A 52 12.36 -24.31 -2.20
C TYR A 52 10.96 -24.67 -1.71
N ASP A 53 10.85 -25.38 -0.58
CA ASP A 53 9.58 -25.49 0.14
C ASP A 53 9.31 -24.21 0.94
N GLY A 54 8.26 -23.48 0.57
CA GLY A 54 8.03 -22.13 1.06
C GLY A 54 6.56 -21.75 1.04
N TRP A 55 6.31 -20.55 1.55
CA TRP A 55 4.97 -20.00 1.69
C TRP A 55 4.86 -18.71 0.90
N SER A 56 3.64 -18.40 0.46
CA SER A 56 3.33 -17.16 -0.20
C SER A 56 1.95 -16.67 0.18
N PHE A 57 1.70 -15.39 -0.09
CA PHE A 57 0.41 -14.75 0.04
C PHE A 57 0.07 -14.03 -1.27
N HIS A 58 -1.05 -14.42 -1.87
CA HIS A 58 -1.64 -13.71 -2.99
C HIS A 58 -2.81 -12.87 -2.46
N GLY A 59 -2.65 -11.54 -2.47
CA GLY A 59 -3.67 -10.63 -2.00
C GLY A 59 -4.84 -10.55 -2.99
N ILE A 60 -6.05 -10.30 -2.48
CA ILE A 60 -7.21 -10.10 -3.35
C ILE A 60 -6.98 -8.94 -4.32
N GLY A 61 -7.33 -9.14 -5.59
CA GLY A 61 -7.06 -8.17 -6.66
C GLY A 61 -5.59 -8.06 -7.05
N GLY A 62 -4.70 -8.85 -6.43
CA GLY A 62 -3.28 -8.96 -6.77
C GLY A 62 -2.46 -7.73 -6.38
N GLY A 63 -2.96 -6.82 -5.54
CA GLY A 63 -2.27 -5.56 -5.29
C GLY A 63 -3.00 -4.55 -4.44
N GLY A 64 -2.61 -3.29 -4.61
CA GLY A 64 -3.16 -2.18 -3.85
C GLY A 64 -2.80 -0.83 -4.44
N VAL A 65 -3.38 0.21 -3.85
CA VAL A 65 -3.13 1.60 -4.23
C VAL A 65 -2.58 2.35 -3.03
N VAL A 66 -1.54 3.13 -3.30
CA VAL A 66 -0.98 4.11 -2.37
C VAL A 66 -1.24 5.50 -2.93
N THR A 67 -1.86 6.31 -2.09
CA THR A 67 -2.23 7.68 -2.43
C THR A 67 -1.35 8.61 -1.61
N VAL A 68 -0.68 9.55 -2.28
CA VAL A 68 0.36 10.41 -1.71
C VAL A 68 -0.12 11.86 -1.73
N PRO A 69 -0.81 12.33 -0.67
CA PRO A 69 -1.10 13.75 -0.52
C PRO A 69 0.22 14.52 -0.38
N PHE A 70 0.36 15.63 -1.09
CA PHE A 70 1.55 16.48 -0.97
C PHE A 70 1.22 17.96 -1.16
N SER A 71 2.11 18.83 -0.71
CA SER A 71 2.06 20.26 -0.95
C SER A 71 3.48 20.81 -1.15
N ILE A 72 3.61 21.86 -1.94
CA ILE A 72 4.86 22.62 -2.08
C ILE A 72 4.65 23.96 -1.38
N ILE A 73 5.38 24.19 -0.29
CA ILE A 73 5.27 25.39 0.54
C ILE A 73 6.66 26.03 0.58
N ASP A 74 6.76 27.29 0.17
CA ASP A 74 8.02 28.05 0.10
C ASP A 74 9.15 27.32 -0.64
N GLY A 75 8.79 26.57 -1.69
CA GLY A 75 9.73 25.79 -2.50
C GLY A 75 10.13 24.44 -1.90
N GLU A 76 9.67 24.09 -0.70
CA GLU A 76 9.91 22.80 -0.08
C GLU A 76 8.74 21.82 -0.25
N LEU A 77 9.06 20.54 -0.46
CA LEU A 77 8.07 19.47 -0.58
C LEU A 77 7.66 18.93 0.79
N TYR A 78 6.36 18.97 1.06
CA TYR A 78 5.72 18.37 2.22
C TYR A 78 4.80 17.22 1.80
N VAL A 79 4.86 16.11 2.54
CA VAL A 79 4.12 14.89 2.26
C VAL A 79 3.14 14.61 3.40
N GLY A 80 1.88 14.42 3.04
CA GLY A 80 0.79 14.09 3.97
C GLY A 80 0.90 12.65 4.46
N LEU A 81 1.11 12.49 5.76
CA LEU A 81 1.11 11.21 6.46
C LEU A 81 -0.04 11.15 7.45
N VAL A 82 -0.68 9.99 7.56
CA VAL A 82 -1.69 9.70 8.57
C VAL A 82 -1.10 8.77 9.63
N LYS A 83 -1.46 8.99 10.90
CA LYS A 83 -1.10 8.10 12.00
C LYS A 83 -2.16 7.01 12.12
N GLN A 84 -1.77 5.75 12.02
CA GLN A 84 -2.69 4.63 12.10
C GLN A 84 -2.13 3.50 12.97
N LEU A 85 -3.01 2.78 13.65
CA LEU A 85 -2.64 1.55 14.34
C LEU A 85 -2.34 0.45 13.32
N ARG A 86 -1.10 -0.04 13.32
CA ARG A 86 -0.60 -1.11 12.45
C ARG A 86 -0.16 -2.26 13.36
N GLN A 87 -1.08 -3.18 13.64
CA GLN A 87 -0.85 -4.30 14.56
C GLN A 87 0.39 -5.13 14.17
N ASN A 88 0.57 -5.41 12.88
CA ASN A 88 1.73 -6.15 12.37
C ASN A 88 3.04 -5.34 12.34
N GLN A 89 3.00 -4.05 12.68
CA GLN A 89 4.18 -3.19 12.89
C GLN A 89 4.39 -2.86 14.38
N GLY A 90 3.66 -3.51 15.29
CA GLY A 90 3.84 -3.36 16.73
C GLY A 90 3.24 -2.10 17.34
N GLY A 91 2.42 -1.32 16.62
CA GLY A 91 1.77 -0.15 17.20
C GLY A 91 1.33 0.90 16.19
N GLU A 92 1.27 2.16 16.63
CA GLU A 92 0.97 3.29 15.76
C GLU A 92 2.14 3.60 14.82
N ALA A 93 1.85 3.82 13.55
CA ALA A 93 2.83 4.20 12.54
C ALA A 93 2.32 5.35 11.68
N TRP A 94 3.21 6.31 11.41
CA TRP A 94 3.00 7.31 10.37
C TRP A 94 3.18 6.66 9.00
N ASN A 95 2.19 6.82 8.14
CA ASN A 95 2.25 6.29 6.79
C ASN A 95 1.40 7.11 5.81
N VAL A 96 1.68 6.98 4.52
CA VAL A 96 0.80 7.51 3.47
C VAL A 96 -0.51 6.72 3.42
N PRO A 97 -1.64 7.39 3.11
CA PRO A 97 -2.92 6.73 2.84
C PRO A 97 -2.78 5.62 1.78
N ARG A 98 -3.47 4.50 2.03
CA ARG A 98 -3.45 3.34 1.12
C ARG A 98 -4.68 2.46 1.28
N GLY A 99 -5.05 1.76 0.23
CA GLY A 99 -6.18 0.84 0.17
C GLY A 99 -5.88 -0.41 -0.66
N PHE A 100 -6.62 -1.48 -0.40
CA PHE A 100 -6.69 -2.64 -1.30
C PHE A 100 -7.56 -2.32 -2.50
N LEU A 101 -7.32 -3.01 -3.62
CA LEU A 101 -8.27 -2.98 -4.74
C LEU A 101 -9.52 -3.77 -4.37
N ASN A 102 -10.70 -3.24 -4.72
CA ASN A 102 -11.90 -4.07 -4.73
C ASN A 102 -11.88 -5.03 -5.93
N PRO A 103 -12.60 -6.17 -5.85
CA PRO A 103 -12.75 -7.06 -7.00
C PRO A 103 -13.23 -6.30 -8.25
N ASN A 104 -12.49 -6.44 -9.35
CA ASN A 104 -12.75 -5.80 -10.66
C ASN A 104 -12.60 -4.26 -10.70
N GLU A 105 -12.00 -3.65 -9.67
CA GLU A 105 -11.68 -2.21 -9.67
C GLU A 105 -10.32 -1.96 -10.34
N SER A 106 -10.24 -0.97 -11.25
CA SER A 106 -8.94 -0.55 -11.77
C SER A 106 -8.23 0.33 -10.73
N HIS A 107 -6.90 0.28 -10.69
CA HIS A 107 -6.10 1.15 -9.80
C HIS A 107 -6.46 2.63 -9.93
N PHE A 108 -6.77 3.10 -11.15
CA PHE A 108 -7.19 4.47 -11.39
C PHE A 108 -8.60 4.75 -10.86
N LYS A 109 -9.55 3.82 -11.02
CA LYS A 109 -10.89 3.95 -10.42
C LYS A 109 -10.82 3.94 -8.89
N ALA A 110 -9.94 3.13 -8.29
CA ALA A 110 -9.70 3.13 -6.86
C ALA A 110 -9.16 4.48 -6.37
N ALA A 111 -8.13 5.03 -7.03
CA ALA A 111 -7.54 6.34 -6.68
C ALA A 111 -8.51 7.52 -6.94
N MET A 112 -9.32 7.44 -7.99
CA MET A 112 -10.31 8.46 -8.34
C MET A 112 -11.52 8.44 -7.42
N ARG A 113 -12.04 7.25 -7.06
CA ARG A 113 -13.06 7.10 -6.03
C ARG A 113 -12.57 7.67 -4.71
N GLU A 114 -11.33 7.36 -4.34
CA GLU A 114 -10.70 7.94 -3.15
C GLU A 114 -10.77 9.47 -3.22
N TYR A 115 -10.27 10.12 -4.28
CA TYR A 115 -10.26 11.58 -4.38
C TYR A 115 -11.65 12.25 -4.55
N GLU A 116 -12.56 11.70 -5.36
CA GLU A 116 -13.89 12.27 -5.63
C GLU A 116 -14.74 12.39 -4.37
N GLU A 117 -14.56 11.47 -3.43
CA GLU A 117 -15.25 11.44 -2.15
C GLU A 117 -14.74 12.52 -1.16
N GLU A 118 -13.54 13.09 -1.36
CA GLU A 118 -12.88 13.92 -0.31
C GLU A 118 -12.91 15.42 -0.55
N VAL A 119 -13.09 15.88 -1.79
CA VAL A 119 -12.79 17.29 -2.11
C VAL A 119 -13.94 18.06 -2.77
N ARG A 120 -15.02 17.41 -3.23
CA ARG A 120 -16.17 18.05 -3.91
C ARG A 120 -15.79 19.14 -4.94
N TYR A 121 -14.64 19.02 -5.61
CA TYR A 121 -14.24 19.94 -6.69
C TYR A 121 -14.67 19.40 -8.05
N LEU A 122 -15.01 20.32 -8.95
CA LEU A 122 -15.56 20.07 -10.29
C LEU A 122 -14.64 19.32 -11.28
N SER A 123 -13.42 18.91 -10.92
CA SER A 123 -12.49 18.19 -11.82
C SER A 123 -11.41 17.38 -11.07
N PRO A 124 -11.75 16.20 -10.54
CA PRO A 124 -10.85 15.33 -9.79
C PRO A 124 -9.66 14.76 -10.60
N ASP A 125 -9.88 14.58 -11.89
CA ASP A 125 -8.93 14.16 -12.92
C ASP A 125 -7.71 15.09 -13.08
N ARG A 126 -7.80 16.33 -12.60
CA ARG A 126 -6.69 17.30 -12.71
C ARG A 126 -5.65 17.21 -11.59
N ARG A 127 -5.97 16.56 -10.46
CA ARG A 127 -5.11 16.57 -9.26
C ARG A 127 -4.63 15.20 -8.79
N VAL A 128 -5.36 14.13 -9.10
CA VAL A 128 -4.85 12.78 -8.93
C VAL A 128 -3.99 12.45 -10.15
N LYS A 129 -2.69 12.26 -9.94
CA LYS A 129 -1.77 11.89 -11.02
C LYS A 129 -1.12 10.56 -10.71
N PRO A 130 -1.06 9.61 -11.67
CA PRO A 130 -0.25 8.42 -11.48
C PRO A 130 1.20 8.85 -11.27
N LEU A 131 1.87 8.22 -10.32
CA LEU A 131 3.31 8.30 -10.20
C LEU A 131 3.91 7.17 -11.05
N GLU A 132 4.63 7.54 -12.10
CA GLU A 132 5.13 6.63 -13.11
C GLU A 132 6.07 5.54 -12.57
N GLY A 133 6.09 4.42 -13.31
CA GLY A 133 6.95 3.27 -13.08
C GLY A 133 6.20 1.96 -12.81
N GLU A 134 6.97 0.91 -12.58
CA GLU A 134 6.46 -0.43 -12.34
C GLU A 134 5.71 -0.54 -11.00
N ASN A 135 4.69 -1.40 -10.98
CA ASN A 135 4.00 -1.77 -9.76
C ASN A 135 4.96 -2.45 -8.78
N CYS A 136 4.93 -2.06 -7.51
CA CYS A 136 5.86 -2.58 -6.51
C CYS A 136 5.32 -3.84 -5.84
N ASN A 137 6.17 -4.86 -5.68
CA ASN A 137 5.90 -5.94 -4.74
C ASN A 137 6.18 -5.44 -3.31
N PRO A 138 5.22 -5.55 -2.37
CA PRO A 138 5.43 -5.13 -0.98
C PRO A 138 6.58 -5.86 -0.28
N ASN A 139 6.72 -7.17 -0.52
CA ASN A 139 7.80 -7.97 0.02
C ASN A 139 7.90 -9.24 -0.83
N SER A 140 8.89 -9.28 -1.71
CA SER A 140 9.06 -10.36 -2.69
C SER A 140 9.39 -11.72 -2.07
N ALA A 141 9.69 -11.78 -0.77
CA ALA A 141 9.86 -13.05 -0.07
C ALA A 141 8.51 -13.74 0.25
N PHE A 142 7.40 -12.99 0.25
CA PHE A 142 6.09 -13.51 0.69
C PHE A 142 4.93 -13.17 -0.26
N PHE A 143 4.91 -11.98 -0.87
CA PHE A 143 3.77 -11.56 -1.68
C PHE A 143 3.91 -12.00 -3.14
N GLU A 144 2.87 -12.62 -3.67
CA GLU A 144 2.77 -12.93 -5.11
C GLU A 144 2.15 -11.76 -5.87
N THR A 145 2.84 -11.32 -6.92
CA THR A 145 2.41 -10.23 -7.81
C THR A 145 2.73 -10.54 -9.28
N ALA A 146 2.68 -11.82 -9.65
CA ALA A 146 3.10 -12.30 -10.98
C ALA A 146 2.03 -12.09 -12.07
N GLY A 147 0.79 -11.82 -11.68
CA GLY A 147 -0.26 -11.48 -12.63
C GLY A 147 0.01 -10.15 -13.34
N LYS A 148 -0.50 -10.02 -14.55
CA LYS A 148 -0.36 -8.78 -15.33
C LYS A 148 -1.01 -7.62 -14.59
N GLY A 149 -0.21 -6.61 -14.24
CA GLY A 149 -0.69 -5.42 -13.55
C GLY A 149 -0.94 -5.61 -12.05
N GLU A 150 -0.47 -6.71 -11.47
CA GLU A 150 -0.42 -6.91 -10.01
C GLU A 150 0.67 -6.05 -9.35
N GLY A 151 0.64 -5.98 -8.03
CA GLY A 151 1.50 -5.14 -7.20
C GLY A 151 0.84 -3.84 -6.76
N VAL A 152 1.63 -2.99 -6.11
CA VAL A 152 1.17 -1.73 -5.54
C VAL A 152 1.47 -0.58 -6.47
N LYS A 153 0.45 0.21 -6.80
CA LYS A 153 0.55 1.40 -7.65
C LYS A 153 0.42 2.68 -6.84
N TYR A 154 1.14 3.71 -7.25
CA TYR A 154 1.26 4.97 -6.53
C TYR A 154 0.59 6.10 -7.31
N TYR A 155 -0.12 6.96 -6.58
CA TYR A 155 -0.77 8.16 -7.09
C TYR A 155 -0.44 9.34 -6.20
N SER A 156 -0.28 10.51 -6.77
CA SER A 156 -0.11 11.75 -6.02
C SER A 156 -1.39 12.57 -6.02
N ILE A 157 -1.66 13.25 -4.90
CA ILE A 157 -2.73 14.24 -4.76
C ILE A 157 -2.10 15.56 -4.33
N GLU A 158 -2.21 16.59 -5.16
CA GLU A 158 -1.71 17.93 -4.82
C GLU A 158 -2.72 18.71 -3.97
N ILE A 159 -2.27 19.10 -2.78
CA ILE A 159 -2.96 19.95 -1.82
C ILE A 159 -2.34 21.34 -1.86
N LEU A 160 -3.16 22.37 -2.06
CA LEU A 160 -2.65 23.74 -2.16
C LEU A 160 -2.25 24.27 -0.77
N PRO A 161 -1.17 25.06 -0.68
CA PRO A 161 -0.75 25.69 0.58
C PRO A 161 -1.87 26.47 1.28
N ILE A 162 -2.77 27.11 0.51
CA ILE A 162 -3.90 27.87 1.07
C ILE A 162 -4.88 27.01 1.89
N GLN A 163 -4.89 25.69 1.66
CA GLN A 163 -5.73 24.72 2.36
C GLN A 163 -5.11 24.24 3.69
N LEU A 164 -3.85 24.59 3.92
CA LEU A 164 -3.06 24.11 5.04
C LEU A 164 -2.78 25.24 6.05
N GLU A 165 -2.62 24.87 7.30
CA GLU A 165 -2.17 25.71 8.40
C GLU A 165 -1.09 24.99 9.21
N LEU A 166 -0.28 25.75 9.92
CA LEU A 166 0.78 25.20 10.76
C LEU A 166 0.20 24.38 11.91
N ASP A 167 0.74 23.18 12.13
CA ASP A 167 0.54 22.36 13.31
C ASP A 167 1.79 22.42 14.20
N PRO A 168 1.83 23.34 15.18
CA PRO A 168 3.04 23.57 15.98
C PRO A 168 3.40 22.36 16.86
N GLU A 169 2.42 21.55 17.26
CA GLU A 169 2.65 20.37 18.12
C GLU A 169 3.48 19.30 17.42
N GLN A 170 3.28 19.15 16.10
CA GLN A 170 3.94 18.12 15.30
C GLN A 170 5.11 18.65 14.47
N ASN A 171 5.32 19.98 14.50
CA ASN A 171 6.20 20.70 13.57
C ASN A 171 5.90 20.29 12.11
N ALA A 172 4.64 20.44 11.72
CA ALA A 172 4.09 19.98 10.44
C ALA A 172 3.00 20.95 9.96
N PHE A 173 2.39 20.68 8.82
CA PHE A 173 1.13 21.34 8.42
C PHE A 173 -0.06 20.39 8.55
N LYS A 174 -1.25 20.95 8.73
CA LYS A 174 -2.53 20.21 8.74
C LYS A 174 -3.56 20.95 7.88
N PHE A 175 -4.64 20.27 7.51
CA PHE A 175 -5.76 20.92 6.87
C PHE A 175 -6.40 21.95 7.82
N LYS A 176 -6.74 23.13 7.29
CA LYS A 176 -7.55 24.13 8.00
C LYS A 176 -8.93 23.54 8.34
N SER A 177 -9.45 23.90 9.51
CA SER A 177 -10.78 23.47 9.94
C SER A 177 -11.89 24.06 9.04
N GLY A 178 -12.98 23.30 8.86
CA GLY A 178 -14.17 23.74 8.12
C GLY A 178 -14.02 23.89 6.60
N LEU A 179 -12.86 23.49 6.05
CA LEU A 179 -12.57 23.64 4.61
C LEU A 179 -13.11 22.47 3.77
N LEU A 180 -13.29 21.29 4.39
CA LEU A 180 -13.67 20.04 3.72
C LEU A 180 -14.55 19.19 4.66
N ASP A 181 -15.68 18.70 4.15
CA ASP A 181 -16.52 17.68 4.79
C ASP A 181 -16.23 16.32 4.13
N PRO A 182 -15.68 15.32 4.86
CA PRO A 182 -15.37 14.03 4.28
C PRO A 182 -16.64 13.27 3.90
N ALA A 183 -16.75 12.80 2.66
CA ALA A 183 -17.87 11.93 2.27
C ALA A 183 -17.68 10.47 2.67
N THR A 184 -16.43 10.02 2.89
CA THR A 184 -16.09 8.63 3.24
C THR A 184 -14.98 8.49 4.29
N LYS A 185 -14.76 7.25 4.77
CA LYS A 185 -13.71 6.93 5.75
C LYS A 185 -12.30 7.16 5.21
N GLN A 186 -12.08 6.99 3.91
CA GLN A 186 -10.80 7.26 3.24
C GLN A 186 -10.55 8.76 3.16
N ALA A 187 -11.58 9.54 2.81
CA ALA A 187 -11.56 11.01 2.90
C ALA A 187 -11.16 11.49 4.30
N GLU A 188 -11.72 10.87 5.34
CA GLU A 188 -11.31 11.18 6.72
C GLU A 188 -9.81 10.92 6.97
N LEU A 189 -9.21 9.89 6.36
CA LEU A 189 -7.79 9.59 6.53
C LEU A 189 -6.91 10.66 5.88
N ILE A 190 -7.28 11.13 4.69
CA ILE A 190 -6.57 12.23 4.02
C ILE A 190 -6.70 13.51 4.82
N LEU A 191 -7.91 13.87 5.29
CA LEU A 191 -8.10 15.06 6.13
C LEU A 191 -7.38 14.98 7.49
N LYS A 192 -7.15 13.77 8.01
CA LYS A 192 -6.34 13.53 9.23
C LYS A 192 -4.83 13.60 8.98
N CYS A 193 -4.39 13.75 7.72
CA CYS A 193 -2.98 13.83 7.43
C CYS A 193 -2.30 15.02 8.11
N ARG A 194 -1.01 14.83 8.41
CA ARG A 194 -0.04 15.85 8.74
C ARG A 194 1.01 15.87 7.66
N PHE A 195 1.29 17.06 7.14
CA PHE A 195 2.20 17.29 6.05
C PHE A 195 3.57 17.61 6.63
N PHE A 196 4.46 16.61 6.57
CA PHE A 196 5.83 16.72 7.04
C PHE A 196 6.78 16.97 5.87
N ALA A 197 7.88 17.68 6.11
CA ALA A 197 8.93 17.83 5.10
C ALA A 197 9.37 16.45 4.61
N TRP A 198 9.57 16.30 3.30
CA TRP A 198 9.81 14.98 2.68
C TRP A 198 10.98 14.22 3.32
N ARG A 199 12.01 14.93 3.79
CA ARG A 199 13.19 14.37 4.47
C ARG A 199 12.81 13.62 5.75
N LYS A 200 11.81 14.10 6.49
CA LYS A 200 11.25 13.42 7.66
C LYS A 200 10.36 12.26 7.22
N SER A 201 9.58 12.45 6.16
CA SER A 201 8.66 11.43 5.65
C SER A 201 9.35 10.17 5.15
N VAL A 202 10.53 10.26 4.53
CA VAL A 202 11.31 9.08 4.11
C VAL A 202 11.95 8.29 5.25
N GLN A 203 11.92 8.82 6.48
CA GLN A 203 12.53 8.17 7.65
C GLN A 203 11.53 7.33 8.47
N VAL A 204 10.26 7.27 8.05
CA VAL A 204 9.25 6.46 8.77
C VAL A 204 9.43 4.97 8.50
N ALA A 205 9.00 4.13 9.45
CA ALA A 205 9.09 2.67 9.39
C ALA A 205 8.01 2.01 8.49
N ASP A 206 7.59 2.68 7.42
CA ASP A 206 6.58 2.19 6.48
C ASP A 206 7.12 2.24 5.04
N MET A 207 7.41 1.07 4.49
CA MET A 207 8.06 0.94 3.17
C MET A 207 7.26 1.57 2.02
N PHE A 208 5.92 1.54 2.09
CA PHE A 208 5.06 2.18 1.10
C PHE A 208 5.25 3.69 1.10
N THR A 209 5.39 4.28 2.28
CA THR A 209 5.70 5.71 2.43
C THR A 209 7.05 6.03 1.83
N VAL A 210 8.09 5.25 2.14
CA VAL A 210 9.44 5.50 1.58
C VAL A 210 9.43 5.43 0.05
N ALA A 211 8.81 4.39 -0.52
CA ALA A 211 8.67 4.25 -1.96
C ALA A 211 7.82 5.36 -2.59
N ALA A 212 6.70 5.72 -1.96
CA ALA A 212 5.82 6.81 -2.37
C ALA A 212 6.56 8.15 -2.49
N VAL A 213 7.34 8.51 -1.46
CA VAL A 213 8.11 9.75 -1.47
C VAL A 213 9.21 9.70 -2.54
N GLY A 214 9.89 8.56 -2.72
CA GLY A 214 10.87 8.39 -3.80
C GLY A 214 10.25 8.59 -5.19
N ARG A 215 9.08 7.98 -5.43
CA ARG A 215 8.30 8.15 -6.68
C ARG A 215 7.87 9.61 -6.88
N LEU A 216 7.41 10.26 -5.82
CA LEU A 216 6.98 11.66 -5.86
C LEU A 216 8.16 12.59 -6.17
N LEU A 217 9.31 12.41 -5.52
CA LEU A 217 10.52 13.19 -5.80
C LEU A 217 10.96 13.03 -7.25
N ALA A 218 10.98 11.81 -7.78
CA ALA A 218 11.30 11.56 -9.18
C ALA A 218 10.32 12.27 -10.14
N ALA A 219 9.03 12.35 -9.80
CA ALA A 219 8.04 13.04 -10.62
C ALA A 219 8.13 14.57 -10.52
N GLN A 220 8.50 15.13 -9.36
CA GLN A 220 8.56 16.58 -9.14
C GLN A 220 9.90 17.20 -9.55
N LEU A 221 11.00 16.47 -9.41
CA LEU A 221 12.35 16.96 -9.72
C LEU A 221 12.70 16.92 -11.22
N VAL A 222 11.84 16.33 -12.07
CA VAL A 222 12.08 16.23 -13.53
C VAL A 222 11.49 17.44 -14.30
N ARG A 223 11.06 18.49 -13.60
CA ARG A 223 10.80 19.81 -14.23
C ARG A 223 12.08 20.66 -14.20
N PHE A 224 13.06 20.30 -15.02
CA PHE A 224 14.16 21.19 -15.42
C PHE A 224 13.81 21.91 -16.71
#